data_AF-A0A099NQJ4-F1
#
_entry.id   AF-A0A099NQJ4-F1
#
_cell.length_a   1.000
_cell.length_b   1.000
_cell.length_c   1.000
_cell.angle_alpha   90.00
_cell.angle_beta   90.00
_cell.angle_gamma   90.00
#
_symmetry.space_group_name_H-M   'P 1'
#
loop_
_entity.id
_entity.type
_entity.pdbx_description
1 polymer ?
#
loop_
_entity_poly.entity_id
_entity_poly.type
_entity_poly.pdbx_seq_one_letter_code
_entity_poly.pdbx_strand_id
1 'polypeptide(L)'
;MAVSALILSISFLVSSISALNTLAALPLPDELKHAGQYQFLTNIALSLSTAYAAINIYHSLTGKASTLKEYSSATVLPLNFIVSLVYWSLRICFTNLIIADNVEKYIPLSLDLKIHLLPLLYTALDYFLLMDPWSIDSKTAYIIVSSLAILYWAWLHLLMDESSSYPYP
;
A
#
# COMPACT_ATOMS: atom_id res chain seq x y z
N MET A 1 -24.09 3.94 7.25
CA MET A 1 -22.73 3.35 7.22
C MET A 1 -22.45 2.60 5.92
N ALA A 2 -23.28 1.62 5.51
CA ALA A 2 -23.04 0.84 4.27
C ALA A 2 -22.89 1.68 2.99
N VAL A 3 -23.76 2.68 2.76
CA VAL A 3 -23.67 3.56 1.59
C VAL A 3 -22.36 4.38 1.59
N SER A 4 -21.94 4.89 2.76
CA SER A 4 -20.70 5.66 2.91
C SER A 4 -19.47 4.79 2.64
N ALA A 5 -19.44 3.56 3.17
CA ALA A 5 -18.36 2.59 2.91
C ALA A 5 -18.27 2.21 1.43
N LEU A 6 -19.42 2.07 0.77
CA LEU A 6 -19.50 1.79 -0.67
C LEU A 6 -18.93 2.95 -1.49
N ILE A 7 -19.37 4.19 -1.25
CA ILE A 7 -18.89 5.38 -1.97
C ILE A 7 -17.38 5.53 -1.77
N LEU A 8 -16.92 5.48 -0.51
CA LEU A 8 -15.50 5.61 -0.18
C LEU A 8 -14.66 4.55 -0.92
N SER A 9 -15.11 3.30 -0.93
CA SER A 9 -14.38 2.19 -1.56
C SER A 9 -14.38 2.29 -3.09
N ILE A 10 -15.47 2.72 -3.72
CA ILE A 10 -15.51 2.97 -5.17
C ILE A 10 -14.56 4.11 -5.54
N SER A 11 -14.58 5.22 -4.80
CA SER A 11 -13.68 6.35 -5.05
C SER A 11 -12.21 5.94 -4.92
N PHE A 12 -11.88 5.19 -3.88
CA PHE A 12 -10.51 4.67 -3.70
C PHE A 12 -10.13 3.65 -4.79
N LEU A 13 -11.02 2.75 -5.17
CA LEU A 13 -10.76 1.74 -6.21
C LEU A 13 -10.39 2.40 -7.54
N VAL A 14 -11.16 3.41 -7.98
CA VAL A 14 -10.88 4.16 -9.21
C VAL A 14 -9.53 4.88 -9.13
N SER A 15 -9.27 5.56 -8.00
CA SER A 15 -8.01 6.30 -7.80
C SER A 15 -6.79 5.36 -7.79
N SER A 16 -6.90 4.22 -7.09
CA SER A 16 -5.81 3.26 -6.95
C SER A 16 -5.52 2.51 -8.25
N ILE A 17 -6.53 2.13 -9.04
CA ILE A 17 -6.33 1.55 -10.37
C ILE A 17 -5.62 2.55 -11.31
N SER A 18 -6.04 3.82 -11.29
CA SER A 18 -5.37 4.88 -12.07
C SER A 18 -3.91 5.06 -11.66
N ALA A 19 -3.62 5.02 -10.35
CA ALA A 19 -2.26 5.11 -9.83
C ALA A 19 -1.41 3.90 -10.21
N LEU A 20 -1.92 2.67 -10.08
CA LEU A 20 -1.24 1.44 -10.50
C LEU A 20 -0.92 1.44 -11.99
N ASN A 21 -1.85 1.89 -12.84
CA ASN A 21 -1.59 2.02 -14.28
C ASN A 21 -0.49 3.05 -14.57
N THR A 22 -0.46 4.15 -13.82
CA THR A 22 0.58 5.17 -13.94
C THR A 22 1.94 4.62 -13.52
N LEU A 23 2.00 3.90 -12.39
CA LEU A 23 3.21 3.26 -11.88
C LEU A 23 3.75 2.20 -12.85
N ALA A 24 2.88 1.37 -13.43
CA ALA A 24 3.28 0.37 -14.41
C ALA A 24 3.90 0.98 -15.69
N ALA A 25 3.50 2.20 -16.05
CA ALA A 25 4.02 2.92 -17.20
C ALA A 25 5.26 3.77 -16.89
N LEU A 26 5.61 3.97 -15.62
CA LEU A 26 6.79 4.76 -15.24
C LEU A 26 8.07 3.95 -15.51
N PRO A 27 9.03 4.49 -16.28
CA PRO A 27 10.31 3.83 -16.49
C PRO A 27 11.10 3.79 -15.18
N LEU A 28 11.66 2.63 -14.86
CA LEU A 28 12.58 2.48 -13.74
C LEU A 28 14.01 2.85 -14.16
N PRO A 29 14.82 3.43 -13.26
CA PRO A 29 16.28 3.50 -13.41
C PRO A 29 16.88 2.11 -13.67
N ASP A 30 18.01 2.04 -14.38
CA ASP A 30 18.62 0.77 -14.81
C ASP A 30 18.87 -0.19 -13.63
N GLU A 31 19.37 0.32 -12.52
CA GLU A 31 19.62 -0.41 -11.27
C GLU A 31 18.36 -1.00 -10.60
N LEU A 32 17.17 -0.49 -10.94
CA LEU A 32 15.88 -0.95 -10.41
C LEU A 32 15.09 -1.78 -11.43
N LYS A 33 15.49 -1.80 -12.71
CA LYS A 33 14.73 -2.49 -13.77
C LYS A 33 14.64 -4.00 -13.55
N HIS A 34 15.70 -4.63 -13.05
CA HIS A 34 15.75 -6.09 -12.87
C HIS A 34 14.63 -6.58 -11.93
N ALA A 35 14.54 -6.00 -10.74
CA ALA A 35 13.52 -6.38 -9.75
C ALA A 35 12.13 -5.80 -10.03
N GLY A 36 12.04 -4.84 -10.95
CA GLY A 36 10.78 -4.34 -11.48
C GLY A 36 9.95 -3.53 -10.49
N GLN A 37 8.67 -3.31 -10.81
CA GLN A 37 7.80 -2.40 -10.06
C GLN A 37 7.32 -2.96 -8.70
N TYR A 38 7.46 -4.26 -8.45
CA TYR A 38 6.97 -4.90 -7.22
C TYR A 38 8.07 -5.16 -6.19
N GLN A 39 9.27 -4.60 -6.37
CA GLN A 39 10.23 -4.45 -5.28
C GLN A 39 9.80 -3.37 -4.27
N PHE A 40 9.01 -2.38 -4.70
CA PHE A 40 8.53 -1.30 -3.85
C PHE A 40 7.37 -1.77 -2.97
N LEU A 41 7.53 -1.70 -1.65
CA LEU A 41 6.47 -2.02 -0.70
C LEU A 41 5.22 -1.18 -0.94
N THR A 42 5.37 0.10 -1.35
CA THR A 42 4.27 0.99 -1.73
C THR A 42 3.38 0.39 -2.82
N ASN A 43 3.96 -0.22 -3.85
CA ASN A 43 3.20 -0.78 -4.96
C ASN A 43 2.45 -2.05 -4.54
N ILE A 44 3.08 -2.89 -3.71
CA ILE A 44 2.42 -4.06 -3.10
C ILE A 44 1.26 -3.62 -2.20
N ALA A 45 1.50 -2.65 -1.32
CA ALA A 45 0.49 -2.10 -0.41
C ALA A 45 -0.70 -1.50 -1.15
N LEU A 46 -0.44 -0.76 -2.23
CA LEU A 46 -1.48 -0.21 -3.09
C LEU A 46 -2.31 -1.32 -3.74
N SER A 47 -1.67 -2.35 -4.32
CA SER A 47 -2.38 -3.49 -4.92
C SER A 47 -3.26 -4.25 -3.92
N LEU A 48 -2.74 -4.50 -2.71
CA LEU A 48 -3.54 -5.13 -1.64
C LEU A 48 -4.69 -4.23 -1.18
N SER A 49 -4.48 -2.92 -1.11
CA SER A 49 -5.51 -1.94 -0.77
C SER A 49 -6.59 -1.85 -1.85
N THR A 50 -6.23 -1.96 -3.12
CA THR A 50 -7.18 -2.06 -4.25
C THR A 50 -8.03 -3.31 -4.13
N ALA A 51 -7.43 -4.46 -3.82
CA ALA A 51 -8.17 -5.71 -3.56
C ALA A 51 -9.09 -5.57 -2.33
N TYR A 52 -8.61 -4.94 -1.25
CA TYR A 52 -9.42 -4.64 -0.08
C TYR A 52 -10.65 -3.78 -0.42
N ALA A 53 -10.49 -2.76 -1.28
CA ALA A 53 -11.62 -1.95 -1.73
C ALA A 53 -12.65 -2.75 -2.53
N ALA A 54 -12.21 -3.68 -3.38
CA ALA A 54 -13.12 -4.60 -4.06
C ALA A 54 -13.89 -5.50 -3.06
N ILE A 55 -13.21 -6.03 -2.04
CA ILE A 55 -13.83 -6.80 -0.96
C ILE A 55 -14.86 -5.95 -0.20
N ASN A 56 -14.53 -4.70 0.13
CA ASN A 56 -15.42 -3.81 0.88
C ASN A 56 -16.65 -3.39 0.06
N ILE A 57 -16.50 -3.21 -1.26
CA ILE A 57 -17.64 -3.01 -2.19
C ILE A 57 -18.54 -4.24 -2.18
N TYR A 58 -17.97 -5.43 -2.35
CA TYR A 58 -18.74 -6.68 -2.34
C TYR A 58 -19.49 -6.87 -1.01
N HIS A 59 -18.81 -6.65 0.12
CA HIS A 59 -19.43 -6.69 1.44
C HIS A 59 -20.55 -5.67 1.58
N SER A 60 -20.34 -4.42 1.16
CA SER A 60 -21.35 -3.36 1.28
C SER A 60 -22.61 -3.62 0.45
N LEU A 61 -22.48 -4.34 -0.68
CA LEU A 61 -23.61 -4.71 -1.54
C LEU A 61 -24.34 -5.97 -1.08
N THR A 62 -23.64 -6.91 -0.43
CA THR A 62 -24.18 -8.27 -0.17
C THR A 62 -24.30 -8.64 1.31
N GLY A 63 -23.65 -7.91 2.20
CA GLY A 63 -23.47 -8.28 3.61
C GLY A 63 -22.60 -9.53 3.83
N LYS A 64 -21.95 -10.07 2.79
CA LYS A 64 -21.11 -11.27 2.85
C LYS A 64 -19.63 -10.91 2.95
N ALA A 65 -18.80 -11.91 3.24
CA ALA A 65 -17.34 -11.80 3.31
C ALA A 65 -16.82 -10.90 4.46
N SER A 66 -17.56 -10.79 5.56
CA SER A 66 -17.20 -9.98 6.73
C SER A 66 -15.85 -10.37 7.32
N THR A 67 -15.59 -11.68 7.48
CA THR A 67 -14.29 -12.18 7.94
C THR A 67 -13.16 -11.83 6.97
N LEU A 68 -13.37 -12.00 5.66
CA LEU A 68 -12.35 -11.65 4.68
C LEU A 68 -12.05 -10.14 4.69
N LYS A 69 -13.10 -9.30 4.80
CA LYS A 69 -12.96 -7.86 4.97
C LYS A 69 -12.13 -7.54 6.21
N GLU A 70 -12.46 -8.14 7.34
CA GLU A 70 -11.78 -7.90 8.63
C GLU A 70 -10.29 -8.24 8.56
N TYR A 71 -9.92 -9.45 8.11
CA TYR A 71 -8.52 -9.85 7.99
C TYR A 71 -7.75 -9.03 6.95
N SER A 72 -8.43 -8.64 5.87
CA SER A 72 -7.83 -7.75 4.86
C SER A 72 -7.58 -6.36 5.45
N SER A 73 -8.53 -5.79 6.20
CA SER A 73 -8.39 -4.52 6.93
C SER A 73 -7.21 -4.56 7.91
N ALA A 74 -7.14 -5.62 8.73
CA ALA A 74 -6.04 -5.86 9.67
C ALA A 74 -4.67 -6.06 9.00
N THR A 75 -4.66 -6.33 7.70
CA THR A 75 -3.43 -6.43 6.89
C THR A 75 -3.08 -5.08 6.25
N VAL A 76 -4.01 -4.45 5.53
CA VAL A 76 -3.71 -3.27 4.73
C VAL A 76 -3.57 -2.00 5.56
N LEU A 77 -4.27 -1.87 6.68
CA LEU A 77 -4.15 -0.69 7.54
C LEU A 77 -2.72 -0.52 8.11
N PRO A 78 -2.16 -1.50 8.84
CA PRO A 78 -0.78 -1.37 9.35
C PRO A 78 0.25 -1.27 8.22
N LEU A 79 0.04 -1.97 7.10
CA LEU A 79 0.93 -1.89 5.94
C LEU A 79 0.98 -0.47 5.36
N ASN A 80 -0.17 0.15 5.12
CA ASN A 80 -0.24 1.53 4.63
C ASN A 80 0.28 2.53 5.65
N PHE A 81 0.07 2.29 6.95
CA PHE A 81 0.65 3.12 8.00
C PHE A 81 2.19 3.14 7.91
N ILE A 82 2.82 1.98 7.77
CA ILE A 82 4.28 1.87 7.62
C ILE A 82 4.74 2.59 6.34
N VAL A 83 4.09 2.31 5.20
CA VAL A 83 4.42 2.95 3.91
C VAL A 83 4.36 4.47 4.02
N SER A 84 3.25 5.02 4.53
CA SER A 84 3.09 6.46 4.69
C SER A 84 4.11 7.05 5.67
N LEU A 85 4.26 6.43 6.84
CA LEU A 85 5.12 6.96 7.91
C LEU A 85 6.57 7.01 7.45
N VAL A 86 7.08 5.92 6.90
CA VAL A 86 8.47 5.83 6.42
C VAL A 86 8.67 6.81 5.27
N TYR A 87 7.81 6.78 4.25
CA TYR A 87 7.97 7.64 3.07
C TYR A 87 7.95 9.14 3.43
N TRP A 88 6.96 9.61 4.17
CA TRP A 88 6.85 11.03 4.49
C TRP A 88 7.94 11.49 5.47
N SER A 89 8.39 10.63 6.38
CA SER A 89 9.56 10.93 7.21
C SER A 89 10.81 11.12 6.37
N LEU A 90 11.07 10.22 5.41
CA LEU A 90 12.19 10.36 4.47
C LEU A 90 12.04 11.61 3.61
N ARG A 91 10.85 11.85 3.07
CA ARG A 91 10.61 13.01 2.19
C ARG A 91 10.74 14.36 2.89
N ILE A 92 10.44 14.45 4.18
CA ILE A 92 10.52 15.71 4.93
C ILE A 92 11.93 15.90 5.52
N CYS A 93 12.53 14.83 6.05
CA CYS A 93 13.75 14.92 6.85
C CYS A 93 15.02 14.44 6.13
N PHE A 94 14.89 13.54 5.15
CA PHE A 94 16.02 12.80 4.54
C PHE A 94 15.83 12.62 3.03
N THR A 95 15.58 13.72 2.31
CA THR A 95 15.30 13.69 0.86
C THR A 95 16.42 13.06 0.04
N ASN A 96 17.66 13.15 0.51
CA ASN A 96 18.85 12.53 -0.08
C ASN A 96 18.83 11.00 -0.06
N LEU A 97 17.93 10.36 0.71
CA LEU A 97 17.76 8.89 0.72
C LEU A 97 16.71 8.41 -0.29
N ILE A 98 15.92 9.31 -0.87
CA ILE A 98 14.83 8.97 -1.79
C ILE A 98 14.98 9.58 -3.18
N ILE A 99 15.96 10.47 -3.37
CA ILE A 99 16.30 11.10 -4.65
C ILE A 99 17.74 10.77 -4.93
N ALA A 100 17.99 10.09 -6.04
CA ALA A 100 19.34 9.92 -6.54
C ALA A 100 19.92 11.29 -6.94
N ASP A 101 21.22 11.51 -6.67
CA ASP A 101 21.91 12.80 -6.87
C ASP A 101 21.80 13.36 -8.31
N ASN A 102 21.43 12.51 -9.27
CA ASN A 102 21.28 12.81 -10.70
C ASN A 102 19.81 12.93 -11.17
N VAL A 103 18.82 12.81 -10.29
CA VAL A 103 17.39 12.90 -10.62
C VAL A 103 16.82 14.23 -10.13
N GLU A 104 16.60 15.17 -11.04
CA GLU A 104 16.11 16.52 -10.71
C GLU A 104 14.61 16.56 -10.35
N LYS A 105 13.85 15.47 -10.51
CA LYS A 105 12.38 15.50 -10.41
C LYS A 105 11.82 14.40 -9.51
N TYR A 106 11.10 14.85 -8.49
CA TYR A 106 10.15 14.00 -7.76
C TYR A 106 9.06 13.49 -8.69
N ILE A 107 8.48 12.33 -8.33
CA ILE A 107 7.17 11.96 -8.86
C ILE A 107 6.17 13.12 -8.64
N PRO A 108 5.24 13.37 -9.58
CA PRO A 108 4.26 14.45 -9.42
C PRO A 108 3.53 14.31 -8.08
N LEU A 109 3.40 15.41 -7.33
CA LEU A 109 2.78 15.41 -6.00
C LEU A 109 1.40 14.73 -5.99
N SER A 110 0.65 14.84 -7.09
CA SER A 110 -0.65 14.18 -7.24
C SER A 110 -0.54 12.65 -7.25
N LEU A 111 0.44 12.07 -7.93
CA LEU A 111 0.71 10.63 -7.91
C LEU A 111 1.25 10.22 -6.54
N ASP A 112 2.13 11.02 -5.97
CA ASP A 112 2.75 10.78 -4.68
C ASP A 112 1.72 10.67 -3.54
N LEU A 113 0.80 11.62 -3.47
CA LEU A 113 -0.32 11.57 -2.53
C LEU A 113 -1.21 10.35 -2.75
N LYS A 114 -1.45 9.95 -4.02
CA LYS A 114 -2.29 8.78 -4.35
C LYS A 114 -1.70 7.46 -3.88
N ILE A 115 -0.37 7.33 -3.83
CA ILE A 115 0.29 6.05 -3.53
C ILE A 115 0.80 6.00 -2.08
N HIS A 116 1.16 7.14 -1.48
CA HIS A 116 1.72 7.18 -0.13
C HIS A 116 0.78 7.71 0.95
N LEU A 117 -0.24 8.52 0.65
CA LEU A 117 -1.14 9.08 1.67
C LEU A 117 -2.56 8.52 1.56
N LEU A 118 -3.12 8.53 0.36
CA LEU A 118 -4.51 8.14 0.11
C LEU A 118 -4.83 6.71 0.59
N PRO A 119 -3.96 5.69 0.44
CA PRO A 119 -4.24 4.34 0.94
C PRO A 119 -4.36 4.28 2.47
N LEU A 120 -3.53 5.03 3.19
CA LEU A 120 -3.65 5.14 4.65
C LEU A 120 -4.94 5.87 5.04
N LEU A 121 -5.26 7.00 4.40
CA LEU A 121 -6.50 7.71 4.69
C LEU A 121 -7.72 6.83 4.41
N TYR A 122 -7.75 6.11 3.29
CA TYR A 122 -8.82 5.20 2.95
C TYR A 122 -9.01 4.11 4.01
N THR A 123 -7.93 3.38 4.34
CA THR A 123 -7.99 2.26 5.28
C THR A 123 -8.27 2.72 6.71
N ALA A 124 -7.75 3.88 7.13
CA ALA A 124 -8.05 4.46 8.43
C ALA A 124 -9.50 4.96 8.54
N LEU A 125 -10.02 5.66 7.52
CA LEU A 125 -11.41 6.11 7.52
C LEU A 125 -12.39 4.93 7.52
N ASP A 126 -12.11 3.88 6.73
CA ASP A 126 -12.94 2.68 6.78
C ASP A 126 -12.90 2.02 8.16
N TYR A 127 -11.71 1.84 8.74
CA TYR A 127 -11.53 1.22 10.06
C TYR A 127 -12.20 1.99 11.20
N PHE A 128 -11.88 3.28 11.35
CA PHE A 128 -12.29 4.05 12.51
C PHE A 128 -13.73 4.55 12.44
N LEU A 129 -14.31 4.71 11.24
CA LEU A 129 -15.62 5.36 11.08
C LEU A 129 -16.71 4.47 10.45
N LEU A 130 -16.35 3.44 9.68
CA LEU A 130 -17.30 2.75 8.80
C LEU A 130 -17.42 1.23 9.03
N MET A 131 -16.53 0.63 9.81
CA MET A 131 -16.57 -0.78 10.17
C MET A 131 -16.59 -0.99 11.68
N ASP A 132 -17.06 -2.17 12.07
CA ASP A 132 -16.94 -2.61 13.46
C ASP A 132 -15.46 -2.89 13.81
N PRO A 133 -15.05 -2.69 15.08
CA PRO A 133 -13.71 -3.05 15.52
C PRO A 133 -13.37 -4.50 15.22
N TRP A 134 -12.10 -4.77 14.93
CA TRP A 134 -11.62 -6.13 14.71
C TRP A 134 -11.89 -7.01 15.96
N SER A 135 -12.41 -8.20 15.71
CA SER A 135 -12.46 -9.33 16.64
C SER A 135 -11.13 -10.11 16.72
N ILE A 136 -10.16 -9.78 15.86
CA ILE A 136 -8.82 -10.36 15.81
C ILE A 136 -8.06 -10.07 17.10
N ASP A 137 -7.58 -11.11 17.78
CA ASP A 137 -6.75 -10.98 18.97
C ASP A 137 -5.33 -10.49 18.66
N SER A 138 -4.64 -9.97 19.67
CA SER A 138 -3.29 -9.39 19.50
C SER A 138 -2.24 -10.38 19.01
N LYS A 139 -2.33 -11.67 19.37
CA LYS A 139 -1.39 -12.70 18.90
C LYS A 139 -1.59 -12.95 17.41
N THR A 140 -2.84 -13.06 16.97
CA THR A 140 -3.17 -13.23 15.55
C THR A 140 -2.73 -12.00 14.74
N ALA A 141 -2.99 -10.78 15.23
CA ALA A 141 -2.52 -9.55 14.59
C ALA A 141 -0.99 -9.51 14.48
N TYR A 142 -0.27 -9.90 15.54
CA TYR A 142 1.20 -9.98 15.52
C TYR A 142 1.72 -10.97 14.49
N ILE A 143 1.08 -12.14 14.37
CA ILE A 143 1.44 -13.16 13.36
C ILE A 143 1.23 -12.61 11.95
N ILE A 144 0.11 -11.92 11.68
CA ILE A 144 -0.17 -11.31 10.38
C ILE A 144 0.94 -10.33 10.00
N VAL A 145 1.24 -9.36 10.88
CA VAL A 145 2.26 -8.32 10.61
C VAL A 145 3.66 -8.92 10.45
N SER A 146 4.04 -9.85 11.34
CA SER A 146 5.35 -10.50 11.26
C SER A 146 5.49 -11.34 9.99
N SER A 147 4.43 -12.03 9.59
CA SER A 147 4.42 -12.83 8.36
C SER A 147 4.56 -11.93 7.13
N LEU A 148 3.86 -10.79 7.08
CA LEU A 148 3.99 -9.83 5.99
C LEU A 148 5.42 -9.28 5.87
N ALA A 149 6.06 -8.96 7.00
CA ALA A 149 7.44 -8.49 7.02
C ALA A 149 8.41 -9.55 6.48
N ILE A 150 8.29 -10.80 6.94
CA ILE A 150 9.13 -11.91 6.49
C ILE A 150 8.88 -12.21 5.01
N LEU A 151 7.62 -12.24 4.57
CA LEU A 151 7.26 -12.50 3.18
C LEU A 151 7.78 -11.42 2.25
N TYR A 152 7.70 -10.15 2.64
CA TYR A 152 8.25 -9.06 1.84
C TYR A 152 9.78 -9.15 1.77
N TRP A 153 10.45 -9.43 2.88
CA TRP A 153 11.90 -9.64 2.90
C TRP A 153 12.33 -10.81 2.00
N ALA A 154 11.66 -11.95 2.10
CA ALA A 154 11.92 -13.11 1.24
C ALA A 154 11.62 -12.80 -0.24
N TRP A 155 10.55 -12.05 -0.52
CA TRP A 155 10.20 -11.59 -1.85
C TRP A 155 11.29 -10.72 -2.47
N LEU A 156 11.83 -9.75 -1.72
CA LEU A 156 12.96 -8.96 -2.17
C LEU A 156 14.18 -9.83 -2.47
N HIS A 157 14.49 -10.81 -1.62
CA HIS A 157 15.62 -11.71 -1.85
C HIS A 157 15.48 -12.54 -3.14
N LEU A 158 14.26 -12.82 -3.59
CA LEU A 158 14.01 -13.49 -4.86
C LEU A 158 14.12 -12.57 -6.07
N LEU A 159 13.84 -11.28 -5.90
CA LEU A 159 13.87 -10.29 -7.00
C LEU A 159 15.25 -9.66 -7.18
N MET A 160 16.03 -9.55 -6.11
CA MET A 160 17.31 -8.85 -6.04
C MET A 160 18.47 -9.80 -6.36
N ASP A 161 19.36 -9.36 -7.23
CA ASP A 161 20.67 -9.99 -7.49
C ASP A 161 21.81 -8.99 -7.22
N GLU A 162 23.06 -9.39 -7.49
CA GLU A 162 24.24 -8.52 -7.31
C GLU A 162 24.19 -7.24 -8.18
N SER A 163 23.37 -7.22 -9.23
CA SER A 163 23.23 -6.08 -10.13
C SER A 163 22.07 -5.14 -9.76
N SER A 164 21.28 -5.52 -8.76
CA SER A 164 20.08 -4.81 -8.35
C SER A 164 20.33 -3.88 -7.16
N SER A 165 19.64 -2.76 -7.13
CA SER A 165 19.64 -1.85 -5.98
C SER A 165 18.33 -1.95 -5.19
N TYR A 166 18.40 -1.78 -3.87
CA TYR A 166 17.19 -1.57 -3.09
C TYR A 166 16.56 -0.21 -3.46
N PRO A 167 15.22 -0.10 -3.41
CA PRO A 167 14.50 1.15 -3.67
C PRO A 167 14.96 2.35 -2.84
N TYR A 168 15.49 2.08 -1.65
CA TYR A 168 15.99 3.04 -0.68
C TYR A 168 17.27 2.46 -0.04
N PRO A 169 18.28 3.29 0.31
CA PRO A 169 19.51 2.86 0.97
C PRO A 169 19.30 2.20 2.33
#